data_AF-A0A644Z686-F1
#
_entry.id   AF-A0A644Z686-F1
#
_cell.length_a   1.000
_cell.length_b   1.000
_cell.length_c   1.000
_cell.angle_alpha   90.00
_cell.angle_beta   90.00
_cell.angle_gamma   90.00
#
_symmetry.space_group_name_H-M   'P 1'
#
loop_
_entity.id
_entity.type
_entity.pdbx_description
1 polymer ?
#
loop_
_entity_poly.entity_id
_entity_poly.type
_entity_poly.pdbx_seq_one_letter_code
_entity_poly.pdbx_strand_id
1 'polypeptide(L)'
;MEAADTLASFNVLGHVAKLIAKYDARLIVCNRMANVQPVTESVVRAAYYEVGKPDAYREDDVRFLTNDQFGYAAGVVGIMNREGVSALVMFGLFYAESLVFAEAGNQAGAIQVAATSSTSQTPFFIVACDYCLIGEEIYVAGAYLGQDRVRLATIIVQDWGKQFTLAVILLGTIVATFVSVTGGKGNFIIDLLKLY
;
A
#
# COMPACT_ATOMS: atom_id res chain seq x y z
N MET A 1 4.17 0.11 -11.98
CA MET A 1 4.02 -0.05 -10.51
C MET A 1 3.40 1.19 -9.85
N GLU A 2 3.73 2.43 -10.24
CA GLU A 2 3.21 3.67 -9.60
C GLU A 2 1.67 3.79 -9.54
N ALA A 3 0.97 3.33 -10.58
CA ALA A 3 -0.49 3.39 -10.62
C ALA A 3 -1.16 2.36 -9.68
N ALA A 4 -0.51 1.23 -9.40
CA ALA A 4 -1.13 0.14 -8.62
C ALA A 4 -1.26 0.53 -7.15
N ASP A 5 -0.22 1.11 -6.56
CA ASP A 5 -0.22 1.55 -5.16
C ASP A 5 -1.24 2.67 -4.94
N THR A 6 -1.31 3.62 -5.88
CA THR A 6 -2.29 4.70 -5.87
C THR A 6 -3.73 4.17 -5.96
N LEU A 7 -3.98 3.17 -6.81
CA LEU A 7 -5.30 2.56 -6.91
C LEU A 7 -5.67 1.77 -5.64
N ALA A 8 -4.70 1.08 -5.03
CA ALA A 8 -4.92 0.37 -3.78
C ALA A 8 -5.21 1.34 -2.62
N SER A 9 -4.54 2.49 -2.59
CA SER A 9 -4.73 3.49 -1.54
C SER A 9 -6.13 4.13 -1.56
N PHE A 10 -6.82 4.19 -2.71
CA PHE A 10 -8.19 4.70 -2.76
C PHE A 10 -9.19 3.89 -1.95
N ASN A 11 -9.05 2.56 -1.89
CA ASN A 11 -9.93 1.74 -1.05
C ASN A 11 -9.68 2.01 0.44
N VAL A 12 -8.41 2.20 0.81
CA VAL A 12 -8.02 2.57 2.18
C VAL A 12 -8.55 3.96 2.52
N LEU A 13 -8.40 4.93 1.61
CA LEU A 13 -8.92 6.29 1.76
C LEU A 13 -10.44 6.28 1.96
N GLY A 14 -11.18 5.52 1.15
CA GLY A 14 -12.63 5.40 1.29
C GLY A 14 -13.03 4.83 2.64
N HIS A 15 -12.32 3.81 3.13
CA HIS A 15 -12.57 3.25 4.46
C HIS A 15 -12.26 4.25 5.59
N VAL A 16 -11.10 4.91 5.54
CA VAL A 16 -10.70 5.92 6.52
C VAL A 16 -11.67 7.11 6.51
N ALA A 17 -12.07 7.59 5.34
CA ALA A 17 -13.04 8.68 5.21
C ALA A 17 -14.41 8.32 5.82
N LYS A 18 -14.90 7.09 5.65
CA LYS A 18 -16.13 6.61 6.31
C LYS A 18 -15.98 6.61 7.83
N LEU A 19 -14.84 6.16 8.36
CA LEU A 19 -14.57 6.20 9.80
C LEU A 19 -14.52 7.63 10.32
N ILE A 20 -13.79 8.52 9.65
CA ILE A 20 -13.70 9.93 10.03
C ILE A 20 -15.08 10.60 10.06
N ALA A 21 -15.88 10.41 9.01
CA ALA A 21 -17.23 10.95 8.93
C ALA A 21 -18.14 10.37 10.03
N LYS A 22 -18.02 9.07 10.35
CA LYS A 22 -18.78 8.44 11.44
C LYS A 22 -18.47 9.04 12.80
N TYR A 23 -17.21 9.37 13.07
CA TYR A 23 -16.74 9.90 14.36
C TYR A 23 -16.65 11.43 14.44
N ASP A 24 -17.14 12.15 13.42
CA ASP A 24 -17.11 13.62 13.36
C ASP A 24 -15.70 14.20 13.54
N ALA A 25 -14.69 13.48 13.03
CA ALA A 25 -13.32 13.98 12.95
C ALA A 25 -13.10 14.74 11.63
N ARG A 26 -11.95 15.41 11.50
CA ARG A 26 -11.54 16.09 10.26
C ARG A 26 -10.53 15.25 9.51
N LEU A 27 -10.77 15.03 8.23
CA LEU A 27 -9.83 14.39 7.31
C LEU A 27 -9.23 15.46 6.42
N ILE A 28 -7.90 15.53 6.30
CA ILE A 28 -7.23 16.34 5.28
C ILE A 28 -6.45 15.39 4.37
N VAL A 29 -6.73 15.43 3.07
CA VAL A 29 -6.08 14.60 2.05
C VAL A 29 -5.19 15.50 1.22
N CYS A 30 -3.89 15.18 1.17
CA CYS A 30 -2.94 15.92 0.35
C CYS A 30 -2.55 15.08 -0.86
N ASN A 31 -2.63 15.67 -2.05
CA ASN A 31 -2.30 15.04 -3.31
C ASN A 31 -1.11 15.73 -3.97
N ARG A 32 -0.13 14.92 -4.39
CA ARG A 32 1.01 15.38 -5.18
C ARG A 32 0.68 15.46 -6.67
N MET A 33 -0.13 14.54 -7.18
CA MET A 33 -0.41 14.45 -8.62
C MET A 33 -1.78 15.02 -8.95
N ALA A 34 -1.84 15.96 -9.89
CA ALA A 34 -3.09 16.65 -10.24
C ALA A 34 -4.18 15.71 -10.79
N ASN A 35 -3.79 14.62 -11.48
CA ASN A 35 -4.72 13.62 -12.01
C ASN A 35 -5.37 12.75 -10.93
N VAL A 36 -4.82 12.71 -9.71
CA VAL A 36 -5.35 11.93 -8.59
C VAL A 36 -6.42 12.71 -7.83
N GLN A 37 -6.33 14.05 -7.83
CA GLN A 37 -7.25 14.97 -7.14
C GLN A 37 -8.74 14.66 -7.35
N PRO A 38 -9.28 14.62 -8.58
CA PRO A 38 -10.73 14.40 -8.78
C PRO A 38 -11.19 13.02 -8.31
N VAL A 39 -10.31 12.02 -8.35
CA VAL A 39 -10.62 10.67 -7.86
C VAL A 39 -10.70 10.68 -6.34
N THR A 40 -9.75 11.31 -5.66
CA THR A 40 -9.78 11.42 -4.19
C THR A 40 -10.97 12.23 -3.68
N GLU A 41 -11.33 13.34 -4.32
CA GLU A 41 -12.53 14.12 -3.99
C GLU A 41 -13.79 13.26 -4.12
N SER A 42 -13.88 12.50 -5.21
CA SER A 42 -15.02 11.60 -5.46
C SER A 42 -15.11 10.50 -4.39
N VAL A 43 -13.98 9.88 -4.03
CA VAL A 43 -13.92 8.82 -3.00
C VAL A 43 -14.32 9.36 -1.63
N VAL A 44 -13.79 10.52 -1.23
CA VAL A 44 -14.11 11.13 0.07
C VAL A 44 -15.56 11.59 0.09
N ARG A 45 -16.05 12.25 -0.96
CA ARG A 45 -17.45 12.68 -1.07
C ARG A 45 -18.41 11.49 -0.97
N ALA A 46 -18.14 10.41 -1.70
CA ALA A 46 -18.93 9.19 -1.64
C ALA A 46 -18.92 8.57 -0.24
N ALA A 47 -17.76 8.52 0.42
CA ALA A 47 -17.66 8.02 1.79
C ALA A 47 -18.53 8.78 2.79
N TYR A 48 -18.55 10.12 2.72
CA TYR A 48 -19.43 10.96 3.56
C TYR A 48 -20.91 10.76 3.22
N TYR A 49 -21.25 10.60 1.94
CA TYR A 49 -22.61 10.33 1.49
C TYR A 49 -23.14 8.98 2.00
N GLU A 50 -22.34 7.93 1.90
CA GLU A 50 -22.70 6.57 2.35
C GLU A 50 -23.01 6.48 3.85
N VAL A 51 -22.33 7.28 4.68
CA VAL A 51 -22.60 7.33 6.13
C VAL A 51 -23.72 8.31 6.50
N GLY A 52 -24.39 8.92 5.51
CA GLY A 52 -25.50 9.84 5.72
C GLY A 52 -25.11 11.23 6.23
N LYS A 53 -23.86 11.66 6.02
CA LYS A 53 -23.35 12.99 6.43
C LYS A 53 -22.78 13.80 5.27
N PRO A 54 -23.52 14.01 4.17
CA PRO A 54 -23.02 14.78 3.02
C PRO A 54 -22.68 16.23 3.39
N ASP A 55 -23.40 16.85 4.32
CA ASP A 55 -23.18 18.25 4.74
C ASP A 55 -21.88 18.45 5.53
N ALA A 56 -21.27 17.37 6.04
CA ALA A 56 -19.99 17.42 6.74
C ALA A 56 -18.79 17.33 5.79
N TYR A 57 -19.01 17.02 4.50
CA TYR A 57 -17.95 16.99 3.50
C TYR A 57 -17.46 18.41 3.20
N ARG A 58 -16.13 18.58 3.15
CA ARG A 58 -15.47 19.84 2.80
C ARG A 58 -14.54 19.62 1.63
N GLU A 59 -14.80 20.28 0.52
CA GLU A 59 -13.99 20.14 -0.68
C GLU A 59 -12.55 20.66 -0.46
N ASP A 60 -12.41 21.75 0.30
CA ASP A 60 -11.12 22.36 0.66
C ASP A 60 -10.22 21.46 1.53
N ASP A 61 -10.74 20.36 2.07
CA ASP A 61 -9.96 19.39 2.84
C ASP A 61 -9.28 18.34 1.94
N VAL A 62 -9.61 18.27 0.64
CA VAL A 62 -8.88 17.47 -0.36
C VAL A 62 -8.05 18.42 -1.22
N ARG A 63 -6.73 18.37 -1.10
CA ARG A 63 -5.84 19.43 -1.60
C ARG A 63 -4.79 18.90 -2.54
N PHE A 64 -4.77 19.40 -3.77
CA PHE A 64 -3.59 19.32 -4.62
C PHE A 64 -2.59 20.40 -4.20
N LEU A 65 -1.33 20.03 -3.99
CA LEU A 65 -0.29 20.99 -3.58
C LEU A 65 0.62 21.36 -4.75
N THR A 66 1.38 20.39 -5.25
CA THR A 66 2.31 20.56 -6.37
C THR A 66 2.83 19.19 -6.82
N ASN A 67 3.26 19.09 -8.09
CA ASN A 67 3.91 17.88 -8.61
C ASN A 67 5.39 17.76 -8.15
N ASP A 68 5.99 18.87 -7.71
CA ASP A 68 7.36 18.87 -7.18
C ASP A 68 7.43 18.11 -5.85
N GLN A 69 8.40 17.20 -5.73
CA GLN A 69 8.47 16.27 -4.60
C GLN A 69 8.70 17.00 -3.27
N PHE A 70 9.66 17.92 -3.21
CA PHE A 70 10.00 18.62 -1.97
C PHE A 70 9.05 19.77 -1.67
N GLY A 71 8.50 20.41 -2.70
CA GLY A 71 7.38 21.34 -2.56
C GLY A 71 6.14 20.66 -1.99
N TYR A 72 5.82 19.45 -2.45
CA TYR A 72 4.76 18.62 -1.86
C TYR A 72 5.09 18.30 -0.40
N ALA A 73 6.33 17.88 -0.13
CA ALA A 73 6.76 17.53 1.22
C ALA A 73 6.60 18.70 2.21
N ALA A 74 7.14 19.87 1.84
CA ALA A 74 7.05 21.09 2.65
C ALA A 74 5.59 21.55 2.83
N GLY A 75 4.77 21.42 1.79
CA GLY A 75 3.34 21.75 1.85
C GLY A 75 2.59 20.89 2.87
N VAL A 76 2.78 19.57 2.83
CA VAL A 76 2.16 18.63 3.78
C VAL A 76 2.64 18.89 5.21
N VAL A 77 3.95 19.02 5.43
CA VAL A 77 4.49 19.33 6.78
C VAL A 77 3.97 20.66 7.30
N GLY A 78 3.87 21.68 6.43
CA GLY A 78 3.27 22.96 6.78
C GLY A 78 1.79 22.83 7.19
N ILE A 79 1.03 21.94 6.54
CA ILE A 79 -0.36 21.63 6.94
C ILE A 79 -0.39 20.91 8.28
N MET A 80 0.45 19.89 8.48
CA MET A 80 0.54 19.14 9.74
C MET A 80 0.79 20.06 10.93
N ASN A 81 1.70 21.03 10.79
CA ASN A 81 2.05 21.98 11.83
C ASN A 81 0.93 23.02 12.10
N ARG A 82 0.24 23.51 11.06
CA ARG A 82 -0.81 24.53 11.24
C ARG A 82 -2.12 23.95 11.76
N GLU A 83 -2.48 22.77 11.31
CA GLU A 83 -3.79 22.16 11.60
C GLU A 83 -3.73 21.22 12.82
N GLY A 84 -2.53 20.82 13.26
CA GLY A 84 -2.33 19.91 14.39
C GLY A 84 -2.70 18.46 14.03
N VAL A 85 -1.79 17.76 13.35
CA VAL A 85 -2.02 16.35 12.99
C VAL A 85 -2.06 15.44 14.23
N SER A 86 -3.06 14.57 14.33
CA SER A 86 -3.18 13.55 15.40
C SER A 86 -2.97 12.12 14.90
N ALA A 87 -3.19 11.89 13.61
CA ALA A 87 -2.92 10.63 12.94
C ALA A 87 -2.48 10.90 11.50
N LEU A 88 -1.45 10.18 11.05
CA LEU A 88 -0.90 10.26 9.70
C LEU A 88 -1.04 8.91 8.99
N VAL A 89 -1.76 8.89 7.87
CA VAL A 89 -1.99 7.69 7.07
C VAL A 89 -1.32 7.87 5.71
N MET A 90 -0.27 7.08 5.45
CA MET A 90 0.58 7.17 4.26
C MET A 90 0.46 5.89 3.43
N PHE A 91 -0.41 5.89 2.41
CA PHE A 91 -0.58 4.75 1.52
C PHE A 91 -0.29 5.16 0.09
N GLY A 92 0.70 4.53 -0.53
CA GLY A 92 1.05 4.78 -1.92
C GLY A 92 2.52 4.55 -2.23
N LEU A 93 2.93 5.10 -3.37
CA LEU A 93 4.34 5.16 -3.73
C LEU A 93 4.94 6.45 -3.18
N PHE A 94 5.96 6.30 -2.35
CA PHE A 94 6.73 7.40 -1.79
C PHE A 94 8.19 7.31 -2.23
N TYR A 95 8.91 8.41 -2.02
CA TYR A 95 10.36 8.49 -2.15
C TYR A 95 10.94 9.14 -0.89
N ALA A 96 11.97 9.98 -1.01
CA ALA A 96 12.65 10.63 0.10
C ALA A 96 11.72 11.44 1.04
N GLU A 97 10.55 11.88 0.55
CA GLU A 97 9.54 12.57 1.35
C GLU A 97 8.91 11.69 2.44
N SER A 98 9.01 10.35 2.31
CA SER A 98 8.51 9.40 3.31
C SER A 98 9.05 9.67 4.72
N LEU A 99 10.37 9.85 4.84
CA LEU A 99 11.02 10.18 6.12
C LEU A 99 10.65 11.57 6.62
N VAL A 100 10.50 12.53 5.71
CA VAL A 100 10.11 13.90 6.07
C VAL A 100 8.73 13.92 6.71
N PHE A 101 7.78 13.15 6.14
CA PHE A 101 6.45 12.98 6.72
C PHE A 101 6.49 12.23 8.04
N ALA A 102 7.23 11.12 8.09
CA ALA A 102 7.30 10.30 9.29
C ALA A 102 7.91 11.05 10.49
N GLU A 103 8.97 11.82 10.25
CA GLU A 103 9.60 12.65 11.28
C GLU A 103 8.68 13.78 11.75
N ALA A 104 8.00 14.46 10.81
CA ALA A 104 7.03 15.50 11.17
C ALA A 104 5.85 14.93 11.96
N GLY A 105 5.37 13.73 11.62
CA GLY A 105 4.32 13.04 12.35
C GLY A 105 4.75 12.67 13.77
N ASN A 106 5.98 12.18 13.92
CA ASN A 106 6.58 11.85 15.21
C ASN A 106 6.76 13.10 16.09
N GLN A 107 7.23 14.22 15.52
CA GLN A 107 7.34 15.50 16.23
C GLN A 107 5.99 16.03 16.71
N ALA A 108 4.93 15.79 15.94
CA ALA A 108 3.56 16.13 16.32
C ALA A 108 2.93 15.15 17.34
N GLY A 109 3.58 14.01 17.61
CA GLY A 109 3.02 12.94 18.45
C GLY A 109 1.84 12.21 17.80
N ALA A 110 1.75 12.24 16.47
CA ALA A 110 0.69 11.59 15.72
C ALA A 110 0.94 10.09 15.56
N ILE A 111 -0.11 9.27 15.64
CA ILE A 111 -0.03 7.85 15.27
C ILE A 111 0.18 7.74 13.76
N GLN A 112 1.11 6.89 13.33
CA GLN A 112 1.52 6.80 11.93
C GLN A 112 1.30 5.39 11.38
N VAL A 113 0.52 5.31 10.30
CA VAL A 113 0.28 4.07 9.56
C VAL A 113 0.74 4.26 8.13
N ALA A 114 1.67 3.43 7.69
CA ALA A 114 2.30 3.53 6.37
C ALA A 114 2.19 2.24 5.57
N ALA A 115 2.11 2.36 4.25
CA ALA A 115 2.16 1.23 3.33
C ALA A 115 2.76 1.66 1.99
N THR A 116 3.68 0.85 1.46
CA THR A 116 4.26 1.05 0.14
C THR A 116 4.75 -0.27 -0.46
N SER A 117 4.63 -0.43 -1.78
CA SER A 117 5.24 -1.56 -2.49
C SER A 117 6.73 -1.37 -2.76
N SER A 118 7.26 -0.15 -2.53
CA SER A 118 8.66 0.20 -2.82
C SER A 118 9.61 -0.35 -1.78
N THR A 119 10.40 -1.36 -2.15
CA THR A 119 11.42 -1.98 -1.30
C THR A 119 12.48 -1.01 -0.79
N SER A 120 12.75 0.08 -1.53
CA SER A 120 13.69 1.11 -1.11
C SER A 120 13.16 2.02 0.00
N GLN A 121 11.83 2.21 0.09
CA GLN A 121 11.23 3.09 1.09
C GLN A 121 10.64 2.35 2.28
N THR A 122 10.32 1.05 2.13
CA THR A 122 9.82 0.23 3.23
C THR A 122 10.69 0.32 4.49
N PRO A 123 12.04 0.26 4.44
CA PRO A 123 12.87 0.35 5.65
C PRO A 123 12.67 1.66 6.42
N PHE A 124 12.42 2.76 5.72
CA PHE A 124 12.17 4.06 6.34
C PHE A 124 10.85 4.07 7.09
N PHE A 125 9.79 3.52 6.50
CA PHE A 125 8.51 3.40 7.19
C PHE A 125 8.55 2.41 8.34
N ILE A 126 9.28 1.30 8.22
CA ILE A 126 9.45 0.32 9.31
C ILE A 126 10.10 0.98 10.54
N VAL A 127 11.09 1.85 10.33
CA VAL A 127 11.83 2.47 11.45
C VAL A 127 11.11 3.70 12.01
N ALA A 128 10.39 4.46 11.17
CA ALA A 128 9.85 5.76 11.54
C ALA A 128 8.33 5.79 11.85
N CYS A 129 7.58 4.74 11.50
CA CYS A 129 6.12 4.69 11.71
C CYS A 129 5.73 3.61 12.74
N ASP A 130 4.58 3.81 13.41
CA ASP A 130 4.06 2.83 14.38
C ASP A 130 3.60 1.53 13.71
N TYR A 131 3.00 1.64 12.53
CA TYR A 131 2.51 0.50 11.76
C TYR A 131 2.94 0.63 10.30
N CYS A 132 3.61 -0.39 9.77
CA CYS A 132 4.06 -0.42 8.39
C CYS A 132 3.62 -1.71 7.70
N LEU A 133 2.91 -1.58 6.57
CA LEU A 133 2.60 -2.68 5.66
C LEU A 133 3.70 -2.77 4.60
N ILE A 134 4.12 -4.00 4.29
CA ILE A 134 5.31 -4.25 3.48
C ILE A 134 4.93 -4.87 2.13
N GLY A 135 5.42 -4.28 1.04
CA GLY A 135 5.36 -4.90 -0.28
C GLY A 135 3.92 -5.10 -0.75
N GLU A 136 3.51 -6.37 -0.93
CA GLU A 136 2.19 -6.73 -1.45
C GLU A 136 1.04 -6.51 -0.44
N GLU A 137 1.35 -6.29 0.85
CA GLU A 137 0.35 -6.06 1.89
C GLU A 137 -0.51 -4.81 1.63
N ILE A 138 0.01 -3.80 0.91
CA ILE A 138 -0.76 -2.64 0.49
C ILE A 138 -1.96 -3.02 -0.40
N TYR A 139 -1.76 -4.01 -1.30
CA TYR A 139 -2.80 -4.48 -2.20
C TYR A 139 -3.84 -5.32 -1.45
N VAL A 140 -3.37 -6.13 -0.49
CA VAL A 140 -4.24 -6.89 0.41
C VAL A 140 -5.10 -5.97 1.25
N ALA A 141 -4.52 -4.92 1.85
CA ALA A 141 -5.26 -3.95 2.65
C ALA A 141 -6.35 -3.24 1.83
N GLY A 142 -6.01 -2.79 0.63
CA GLY A 142 -6.98 -2.18 -0.29
C GLY A 142 -8.11 -3.15 -0.67
N ALA A 143 -7.80 -4.42 -0.97
CA ALA A 143 -8.80 -5.42 -1.31
C ALA A 143 -9.67 -5.82 -0.11
N TYR A 144 -9.06 -5.95 1.07
CA TYR A 144 -9.73 -6.34 2.31
C TYR A 144 -10.69 -5.26 2.80
N LEU A 145 -10.25 -4.00 2.87
CA LEU A 145 -11.09 -2.89 3.29
C LEU A 145 -12.17 -2.56 2.27
N GLY A 146 -11.88 -2.71 0.98
CA GLY A 146 -12.87 -2.57 -0.10
C GLY A 146 -13.84 -3.73 -0.21
N GLN A 147 -13.64 -4.82 0.56
CA GLN A 147 -14.43 -6.06 0.50
C GLN A 147 -14.49 -6.67 -0.92
N ASP A 148 -13.44 -6.47 -1.72
CA ASP A 148 -13.35 -7.01 -3.08
C ASP A 148 -12.93 -8.48 -3.03
N ARG A 149 -13.93 -9.36 -2.98
CA ARG A 149 -13.74 -10.81 -2.91
C ARG A 149 -12.94 -11.38 -4.08
N VAL A 150 -13.06 -10.78 -5.27
CA VAL A 150 -12.35 -11.24 -6.47
C VAL A 150 -10.87 -10.92 -6.34
N ARG A 151 -10.52 -9.70 -5.94
CA ARG A 151 -9.11 -9.33 -5.71
C ARG A 151 -8.48 -10.15 -4.58
N LEU A 152 -9.21 -10.35 -3.48
CA LEU A 152 -8.73 -11.20 -2.38
C LEU A 152 -8.48 -12.64 -2.83
N ALA A 153 -9.40 -13.23 -3.60
CA ALA A 153 -9.23 -14.58 -4.14
C ALA A 153 -8.01 -14.68 -5.06
N THR A 154 -7.80 -13.69 -5.93
CA THR A 154 -6.63 -13.62 -6.82
C THR A 154 -5.33 -13.60 -6.03
N ILE A 155 -5.23 -12.78 -4.97
CA ILE A 155 -4.03 -12.71 -4.13
C ILE A 155 -3.75 -14.07 -3.47
N ILE A 156 -4.79 -14.71 -2.92
CA ILE A 156 -4.65 -16.04 -2.29
C ILE A 156 -4.13 -17.07 -3.30
N VAL A 157 -4.71 -17.13 -4.50
CA VAL A 157 -4.26 -18.06 -5.54
C VAL A 157 -2.83 -17.76 -5.98
N GLN A 158 -2.47 -16.48 -6.11
CA GLN A 158 -1.12 -16.06 -6.45
C GLN A 158 -0.10 -16.55 -5.40
N ASP A 159 -0.40 -16.44 -4.11
CA ASP A 159 0.48 -16.90 -3.04
C ASP A 159 0.63 -18.42 -3.00
N TRP A 160 -0.47 -19.16 -3.18
CA TRP A 160 -0.42 -20.62 -3.34
C TRP A 160 0.41 -21.03 -4.57
N GLY A 161 0.27 -20.31 -5.68
CA GLY A 161 1.06 -20.54 -6.89
C GLY A 161 2.56 -20.36 -6.63
N LYS A 162 2.96 -19.26 -5.97
CA LYS A 162 4.36 -19.02 -5.58
C LYS A 162 4.89 -20.14 -4.67
N GLN A 163 4.12 -20.56 -3.66
CA GLN A 163 4.50 -21.64 -2.76
C GLN A 163 4.67 -22.98 -3.50
N PHE A 164 3.76 -23.30 -4.41
CA PHE A 164 3.86 -24.49 -5.25
C PHE A 164 5.10 -24.47 -6.13
N THR A 165 5.36 -23.36 -6.83
CA THR A 165 6.57 -23.20 -7.66
C THR A 165 7.84 -23.34 -6.82
N LEU A 166 7.88 -22.75 -5.62
CA LEU A 166 9.02 -22.89 -4.70
C LEU A 166 9.24 -24.35 -4.30
N ALA A 167 8.17 -25.10 -3.98
CA ALA A 167 8.27 -26.51 -3.62
C ALA A 167 8.83 -27.36 -4.78
N VAL A 168 8.38 -27.11 -6.01
CA VAL A 168 8.90 -27.80 -7.21
C VAL A 168 10.37 -27.49 -7.45
N ILE A 169 10.77 -26.22 -7.29
CA ILE A 169 12.19 -25.81 -7.41
C ILE A 169 13.03 -26.54 -6.36
N LEU A 170 12.61 -26.54 -5.10
CA LEU A 170 13.34 -27.21 -4.01
C LEU A 170 13.49 -28.72 -4.26
N LEU A 171 12.41 -29.39 -4.65
CA LEU A 171 12.45 -30.81 -5.01
C LEU A 171 13.40 -31.07 -6.19
N GLY A 172 13.32 -30.26 -7.24
CA GLY A 172 14.20 -30.34 -8.40
C GLY A 172 15.66 -30.14 -8.04
N THR A 173 15.97 -29.15 -7.20
CA THR A 173 17.33 -28.89 -6.72
C THR A 173 17.86 -30.07 -5.91
N ILE A 174 17.08 -30.62 -4.98
CA ILE A 174 17.49 -31.78 -4.17
C ILE A 174 17.80 -32.99 -5.07
N VAL A 175 16.89 -33.33 -5.99
CA VAL A 175 17.09 -34.46 -6.92
C VAL A 175 18.34 -34.24 -7.78
N ALA A 176 18.52 -33.03 -8.33
CA ALA A 176 19.69 -32.70 -9.13
C ALA A 176 21.00 -32.82 -8.34
N THR A 177 21.03 -32.37 -7.08
CA THR A 177 22.20 -32.52 -6.20
C THR A 177 22.52 -33.99 -5.93
N PHE A 178 21.53 -34.83 -5.62
CA PHE A 178 21.75 -36.26 -5.39
C PHE A 178 22.27 -36.99 -6.63
N VAL A 179 21.73 -36.70 -7.82
CA VAL A 179 22.18 -37.26 -9.09
C VAL A 179 23.62 -36.85 -9.38
N SER A 180 23.97 -35.58 -9.12
CA SER A 180 25.33 -35.07 -9.32
C SER A 180 26.35 -35.74 -8.39
N VAL A 181 26.00 -35.97 -7.12
CA VAL A 181 26.91 -36.58 -6.13
C VAL A 181 27.10 -38.09 -6.35
N THR A 182 26.07 -38.82 -6.81
CA THR A 182 26.14 -40.28 -7.01
C THR A 182 26.72 -40.70 -8.36
N GLY A 183 27.12 -39.75 -9.23
CA GLY A 183 27.72 -40.03 -10.54
C GLY A 183 26.75 -40.70 -11.53
N GLY A 184 25.44 -40.64 -11.25
CA GLY A 184 24.41 -41.26 -12.08
C GLY A 184 24.29 -40.55 -13.42
N LYS A 185 24.62 -41.25 -14.53
CA LYS A 185 24.35 -40.82 -15.92
C LYS A 185 22.86 -40.91 -16.29
N GLY A 186 21.96 -40.68 -15.35
CA GLY A 186 20.52 -40.81 -15.54
C GLY A 186 19.91 -39.44 -15.84
N ASN A 187 19.45 -39.26 -17.08
CA ASN A 187 18.61 -38.15 -17.52
C ASN A 187 17.20 -38.24 -16.89
N PHE A 188 17.11 -38.38 -15.57
CA PHE A 188 15.88 -38.69 -14.83
C PHE A 188 14.78 -37.64 -15.07
N ILE A 189 15.16 -36.37 -15.25
CA ILE A 189 14.25 -35.27 -15.56
C ILE A 189 13.67 -35.39 -16.98
N ILE A 190 14.45 -35.86 -17.96
CA ILE A 190 14.01 -36.05 -19.35
C ILE A 190 13.11 -37.29 -19.46
N ASP A 191 13.40 -38.35 -18.70
CA ASP A 191 12.56 -39.56 -18.69
C ASP A 191 11.21 -39.33 -18.00
N LEU A 192 11.14 -38.44 -17.00
CA LEU A 192 9.88 -38.04 -16.37
C LEU A 192 9.01 -37.16 -17.30
N LEU A 193 9.64 -36.30 -18.11
CA LEU A 193 8.97 -35.42 -19.09
C LEU A 193 8.52 -36.15 -20.36
N LYS A 194 9.09 -37.31 -20.69
CA LYS A 194 8.69 -38.16 -21.82
C LYS A 194 7.49 -39.07 -21.52
N LEU A 195 7.02 -39.10 -20.26
CA LEU A 195 5.87 -39.89 -19.85
C LEU A 195 4.52 -39.15 -19.96
N TYR A 196 4.53 -37.94 -20.54
CA TYR A 196 3.36 -37.15 -20.94
C TYR A 196 3.48 -36.75 -22.41
#